data_AF-A0A136KDW0-F1
#
_entry.id   AF-A0A136KDW0-F1
#
_cell.length_a   1.000
_cell.length_b   1.000
_cell.length_c   1.000
_cell.angle_alpha   90.00
_cell.angle_beta   90.00
_cell.angle_gamma   90.00
#
_symmetry.space_group_name_H-M   'P 1'
#
loop_
_entity.id
_entity.type
_entity.pdbx_description
1 polymer ?
#
loop_
_entity_poly.entity_id
_entity_poly.type
_entity_poly.pdbx_seq_one_letter_code
_entity_poly.pdbx_strand_id
1 'polypeptide(L)'
;MGRELLAGTDIQGTRQHIQEMFVRAIREGHTSSTSPELHAKLLGVVGHTESIGGRTKAIRAAMAEARVEMINYDVVSEYEQLQRLKSLLSGIQTEQMYSLNTKTTQMIEFVCRFLPPDQSALVRLLYKTAAEASSVDGPKTVAASSLIPEACRASLIKRITDIDEQMDVLLRSGWASKVGLGGLDDVTDFIRRERPTRKMHAAFFHICRIFDMSAEDLIMTGVKDKGRPGTDETPVQHSVTILKRYFGGNVTFLQDLENVAHAARQTQEDAGQDRHLVMMSLDDPEVLFQIGKYPIGNGSCQNYDGDVEHNKALCAYVADAHIRAICMFDVEKLSEEYQYLLANQELTEAMKQIPRRDLLEAMVGRTMIKLATLEGRPVLFVEPGYSSLNKKDSTLNRLFDTFARRIYHGEMGIDIVRGGRDFSVEMPASRNPGGQYEDGAYGNAQHGGMGIQSGAYEL
;
A
#
# COMPACT_ATOMS: atom_id res chain seq x y z
N MET A 1 -8.45 -3.13 27.33
CA MET A 1 -8.62 -3.90 26.08
C MET A 1 -7.42 -3.61 25.22
N GLY A 2 -6.55 -4.61 25.02
CA GLY A 2 -5.20 -4.44 24.51
C GLY A 2 -5.18 -4.08 23.03
N ARG A 3 -4.39 -3.06 22.70
CA ARG A 3 -3.86 -2.86 21.35
C ARG A 3 -2.64 -3.77 21.25
N GLU A 4 -2.79 -4.92 20.61
CA GLU A 4 -1.63 -5.71 20.18
C GLU A 4 -0.86 -4.88 19.14
N LEU A 5 0.36 -4.49 19.50
CA LEU A 5 1.38 -4.02 18.56
C LEU A 5 1.74 -5.20 17.66
N LEU A 6 1.52 -5.02 16.35
CA LEU A 6 1.77 -6.05 15.36
C LEU A 6 3.27 -6.32 15.20
N ALA A 7 3.63 -7.60 15.16
CA ALA A 7 4.98 -8.04 14.86
C ALA A 7 5.31 -7.77 13.38
N GLY A 8 6.34 -6.94 13.15
CA GLY A 8 6.98 -6.74 11.85
C GLY A 8 6.64 -5.39 11.20
N THR A 9 7.43 -4.36 11.53
CA THR A 9 7.39 -3.02 10.90
C THR A 9 8.06 -3.00 9.51
N ASP A 10 8.01 -4.10 8.77
CA ASP A 10 8.45 -4.18 7.37
C ASP A 10 7.31 -4.76 6.52
N ILE A 11 7.39 -4.56 5.20
CA ILE A 11 6.34 -4.98 4.26
C ILE A 11 6.04 -6.50 4.37
N GLN A 12 7.03 -7.29 4.80
CA GLN A 12 6.89 -8.73 5.02
C GLN A 12 6.06 -9.04 6.27
N GLY A 13 6.27 -8.30 7.36
CA GLY A 13 5.48 -8.37 8.58
C GLY A 13 4.00 -8.02 8.34
N THR A 14 3.72 -6.90 7.67
CA THR A 14 2.34 -6.53 7.31
C THR A 14 1.68 -7.62 6.44
N ARG A 15 2.42 -8.14 5.45
CA ARG A 15 1.90 -9.22 4.60
C ARG A 15 1.53 -10.45 5.42
N GLN A 16 2.41 -10.89 6.30
CA GLN A 16 2.15 -12.03 7.18
C GLN A 16 0.94 -11.76 8.08
N HIS A 17 0.85 -10.57 8.67
CA HIS A 17 -0.27 -10.19 9.51
C HIS A 17 -1.62 -10.24 8.76
N ILE A 18 -1.69 -9.64 7.57
CA ILE A 18 -2.91 -9.68 6.74
C ILE A 18 -3.28 -11.14 6.40
N GLN A 19 -2.31 -11.99 6.06
CA GLN A 19 -2.57 -13.41 5.82
C GLN A 19 -3.12 -14.11 7.06
N GLU A 20 -2.55 -13.86 8.25
CA GLU A 20 -3.01 -14.43 9.52
C GLU A 20 -4.43 -13.98 9.87
N MET A 21 -4.76 -12.71 9.63
CA MET A 21 -6.11 -12.17 9.79
C MET A 21 -7.14 -12.94 8.94
N PHE A 22 -6.84 -13.17 7.66
CA PHE A 22 -7.73 -13.94 6.79
C PHE A 22 -7.83 -15.41 7.19
N VAL A 23 -6.71 -16.05 7.57
CA VAL A 23 -6.72 -17.43 8.07
C VAL A 23 -7.62 -17.55 9.30
N ARG A 24 -7.50 -16.59 10.23
CA ARG A 24 -8.32 -16.53 11.44
C ARG A 24 -9.79 -16.34 11.12
N ALA A 25 -10.13 -15.32 10.32
CA ALA A 25 -11.52 -15.05 9.91
C ALA A 25 -12.17 -16.25 9.21
N ILE A 26 -11.41 -16.97 8.37
CA ILE A 26 -11.90 -18.19 7.72
C ILE A 26 -12.08 -19.31 8.73
N ARG A 27 -11.16 -19.53 9.68
CA ARG A 27 -11.30 -20.60 10.69
C ARG A 27 -12.43 -20.33 11.69
N GLU A 28 -12.66 -19.06 12.02
CA GLU A 28 -13.71 -18.62 12.93
C GLU A 28 -15.10 -18.57 12.27
N GLY A 29 -15.22 -18.94 10.99
CA GLY A 29 -16.53 -19.01 10.34
C GLY A 29 -17.03 -17.69 9.79
N HIS A 30 -16.23 -16.62 9.79
CA HIS A 30 -16.70 -15.29 9.39
C HIS A 30 -17.17 -15.25 7.94
N THR A 31 -16.70 -16.13 7.06
CA THR A 31 -17.16 -16.20 5.65
C THR A 31 -18.37 -17.12 5.42
N SER A 32 -18.75 -17.94 6.41
CA SER A 32 -19.75 -19.02 6.28
C SER A 32 -21.19 -18.53 6.14
N SER A 33 -21.53 -17.40 6.76
CA SER A 33 -22.89 -16.85 6.78
C SER A 33 -23.38 -16.37 5.42
N THR A 34 -22.45 -16.04 4.51
CA THR A 34 -22.76 -15.52 3.17
C THR A 34 -22.73 -16.63 2.12
N SER A 35 -21.79 -17.58 2.23
CA SER A 35 -21.73 -18.74 1.35
C SER A 35 -21.01 -19.91 2.04
N PRO A 36 -21.74 -20.94 2.50
CA PRO A 36 -21.14 -22.14 3.08
C PRO A 36 -20.19 -22.87 2.11
N GLU A 37 -20.50 -22.84 0.81
CA GLU A 37 -19.67 -23.44 -0.23
C GLU A 37 -18.33 -22.69 -0.39
N LEU A 38 -18.38 -21.35 -0.43
CA LEU A 38 -17.17 -20.52 -0.45
C LEU A 38 -16.30 -20.80 0.76
N HIS A 39 -16.93 -20.86 1.94
CA HIS A 39 -16.24 -21.14 3.18
C HIS A 39 -15.56 -22.52 3.18
N ALA A 40 -16.23 -23.56 2.69
CA ALA A 40 -15.64 -24.89 2.54
C ALA A 40 -14.43 -24.89 1.57
N LYS A 41 -14.52 -24.19 0.44
CA LYS A 41 -13.40 -24.02 -0.49
C LYS A 41 -12.22 -23.29 0.17
N LEU A 42 -12.50 -22.24 0.94
CA LEU A 42 -11.49 -21.48 1.68
C LEU A 42 -10.81 -22.32 2.77
N LEU A 43 -11.56 -23.15 3.49
CA LEU A 43 -11.01 -24.11 4.45
C LEU A 43 -10.06 -25.11 3.78
N GLY A 44 -10.38 -25.56 2.56
CA GLY A 44 -9.48 -26.41 1.77
C GLY A 44 -8.13 -25.75 1.49
N VAL A 45 -8.13 -24.45 1.17
CA VAL A 45 -6.90 -23.67 0.90
C VAL A 45 -6.12 -23.38 2.19
N VAL A 46 -6.83 -23.01 3.27
CA VAL A 46 -6.22 -22.65 4.57
C VAL A 46 -5.77 -23.88 5.37
N GLY A 47 -6.38 -25.04 5.12
CA GLY A 47 -6.11 -26.31 5.80
C GLY A 47 -4.83 -27.02 5.37
N HIS A 48 -4.16 -26.60 4.29
CA HIS A 48 -2.86 -27.14 3.92
C HIS A 48 -1.74 -26.56 4.81
N THR A 49 -1.26 -27.38 5.74
CA THR A 49 -0.37 -27.00 6.86
C THR A 49 1.09 -27.40 6.72
N GLU A 50 1.52 -28.05 5.64
CA GLU A 50 2.89 -28.55 5.55
C GLU A 50 3.74 -27.66 4.61
N SER A 51 4.47 -26.73 5.23
CA SER A 51 5.39 -25.74 4.65
C SER A 51 4.77 -24.53 3.91
N ILE A 52 5.40 -23.36 4.10
CA ILE A 52 5.04 -22.09 3.42
C ILE A 52 5.03 -22.27 1.89
N GLY A 53 5.99 -23.02 1.34
CA GLY A 53 6.08 -23.31 -0.10
C GLY A 53 4.94 -24.18 -0.63
N GLY A 54 4.47 -25.15 0.16
CA GLY A 54 3.31 -25.99 -0.18
C GLY A 54 2.01 -25.19 -0.24
N ARG A 55 1.82 -24.24 0.68
CA ARG A 55 0.64 -23.37 0.74
C ARG A 55 0.55 -22.44 -0.47
N THR A 56 1.64 -21.79 -0.85
CA THR A 56 1.68 -20.89 -2.03
C THR A 56 1.31 -21.62 -3.33
N LYS A 57 1.82 -22.84 -3.52
CA LYS A 57 1.48 -23.65 -4.70
C LYS A 57 -0.01 -24.00 -4.75
N ALA A 58 -0.60 -24.38 -3.62
CA ALA A 58 -2.02 -24.69 -3.52
C ALA A 58 -2.91 -23.47 -3.79
N ILE A 59 -2.56 -22.30 -3.22
CA ILE A 59 -3.28 -21.04 -3.47
C ILE A 59 -3.24 -20.69 -4.96
N ARG A 60 -2.08 -20.77 -5.60
CA ARG A 60 -1.94 -20.48 -7.05
C ARG A 60 -2.73 -21.44 -7.92
N ALA A 61 -2.73 -22.73 -7.59
CA ALA A 61 -3.54 -23.72 -8.29
C ALA A 61 -5.04 -23.41 -8.15
N ALA A 62 -5.50 -23.09 -6.94
CA ALA A 62 -6.89 -22.72 -6.67
C ALA A 62 -7.29 -21.41 -7.38
N MET A 63 -6.41 -20.42 -7.45
CA MET A 63 -6.62 -19.19 -8.22
C MET A 63 -6.72 -19.47 -9.72
N ALA A 64 -5.86 -20.34 -10.25
CA ALA A 64 -5.88 -20.72 -11.66
C ALA A 64 -7.20 -21.43 -12.01
N GLU A 65 -7.66 -22.35 -11.18
CA GLU A 65 -8.96 -23.03 -11.35
C GLU A 65 -10.12 -22.02 -11.32
N ALA A 66 -10.18 -21.16 -10.30
CA ALA A 66 -11.23 -20.15 -10.19
C ALA A 66 -11.23 -19.18 -11.38
N ARG A 67 -10.04 -18.84 -11.91
CA ARG A 67 -9.91 -17.99 -13.08
C ARG A 67 -10.41 -18.67 -14.35
N VAL A 68 -10.15 -19.96 -14.53
CA VAL A 68 -10.68 -20.73 -15.67
C VAL A 68 -12.21 -20.77 -15.61
N GLU A 69 -12.77 -21.07 -14.44
CA GLU A 69 -14.22 -21.06 -14.22
C GLU A 69 -14.80 -19.68 -14.57
N MET A 70 -14.20 -18.58 -14.08
CA MET A 70 -14.63 -17.22 -14.41
C MET A 70 -14.55 -16.89 -15.90
N ILE A 71 -13.46 -17.27 -16.59
CA ILE A 71 -13.30 -17.06 -18.04
C ILE A 71 -14.42 -17.76 -18.80
N ASN A 72 -14.73 -19.01 -18.44
CA ASN A 72 -15.81 -19.77 -19.08
C ASN A 72 -17.17 -19.10 -18.86
N TYR A 73 -17.47 -18.63 -17.64
CA TYR A 73 -18.67 -17.84 -17.38
C TYR A 73 -18.72 -16.54 -18.18
N ASP A 74 -17.58 -15.86 -18.34
CA ASP A 74 -17.49 -14.62 -19.09
C ASP A 74 -17.74 -14.85 -20.59
N VAL A 75 -17.24 -15.95 -21.17
CA VAL A 75 -17.57 -16.35 -22.55
C VAL A 75 -19.08 -16.54 -22.73
N VAL A 76 -19.75 -17.27 -21.83
CA VAL A 76 -21.21 -17.46 -21.91
C VAL A 76 -21.94 -16.12 -21.75
N SER A 77 -21.48 -15.26 -20.82
CA SER A 77 -22.05 -13.93 -20.63
C SER A 77 -21.85 -13.01 -21.83
N GLU A 78 -20.70 -13.07 -22.50
CA GLU A 78 -20.45 -12.32 -23.73
C GLU A 78 -21.32 -12.84 -24.88
N TYR A 79 -21.52 -14.16 -24.97
CA TYR A 79 -22.41 -14.78 -25.96
C TYR A 79 -23.89 -14.37 -25.78
N GLU A 80 -24.39 -14.22 -24.55
CA GLU A 80 -25.74 -13.69 -24.31
C GLU A 80 -25.88 -12.26 -24.88
N GLN A 81 -24.86 -11.42 -24.67
CA GLN A 81 -24.84 -10.06 -25.19
C GLN A 81 -24.61 -10.03 -26.71
N LEU A 82 -24.04 -11.09 -27.30
CA LEU A 82 -23.79 -11.22 -28.72
C LEU A 82 -25.06 -11.16 -29.55
N GLN A 83 -26.15 -11.79 -29.10
CA GLN A 83 -27.44 -11.77 -29.82
C GLN A 83 -27.98 -10.35 -29.93
N ARG A 84 -27.85 -9.57 -28.87
CA ARG A 84 -28.18 -8.14 -28.86
C ARG A 84 -27.28 -7.35 -29.80
N LEU A 85 -25.97 -7.66 -29.86
CA LEU A 85 -25.04 -7.01 -30.77
C LEU A 85 -25.35 -7.34 -32.24
N LYS A 86 -25.63 -8.60 -32.57
CA LYS A 86 -26.01 -9.05 -33.93
C LYS A 86 -27.27 -8.32 -34.40
N SER A 87 -28.31 -8.30 -33.57
CA SER A 87 -29.56 -7.57 -33.88
C SER A 87 -29.32 -6.07 -34.08
N LEU A 88 -28.50 -5.48 -33.22
CA LEU A 88 -28.15 -4.06 -33.28
C LEU A 88 -27.37 -3.73 -34.56
N LEU A 89 -26.36 -4.51 -34.93
CA LEU A 89 -25.60 -4.31 -36.17
C LEU A 89 -26.43 -4.54 -37.43
N SER A 90 -27.32 -5.55 -37.44
CA SER A 90 -28.25 -5.75 -38.57
C SER A 90 -29.24 -4.60 -38.73
N GLY A 91 -29.59 -3.95 -37.62
CA GLY A 91 -30.46 -2.77 -37.60
C GLY A 91 -29.75 -1.47 -37.93
N ILE A 92 -28.42 -1.42 -37.90
CA ILE A 92 -27.64 -0.24 -38.25
C ILE A 92 -27.31 -0.24 -39.74
N GLN A 93 -28.23 0.30 -40.54
CA GLN A 93 -28.00 0.56 -41.95
C GLN A 93 -27.05 1.77 -42.13
N THR A 94 -26.11 1.66 -43.08
CA THR A 94 -25.01 2.61 -43.29
C THR A 94 -25.49 4.04 -43.57
N GLU A 95 -26.66 4.17 -44.18
CA GLU A 95 -27.29 5.45 -44.56
C GLU A 95 -28.38 5.93 -43.58
N GLN A 96 -28.68 5.14 -42.54
CA GLN A 96 -29.72 5.50 -41.58
C GLN A 96 -29.27 6.62 -40.64
N MET A 97 -30.15 7.59 -40.45
CA MET A 97 -29.95 8.73 -39.56
C MET A 97 -30.42 8.41 -38.15
N TYR A 98 -29.55 8.61 -37.16
CA TYR A 98 -29.82 8.38 -35.74
C TYR A 98 -29.94 9.72 -35.01
N SER A 99 -31.01 9.89 -34.25
CA SER A 99 -31.19 11.04 -33.36
C SER A 99 -30.14 11.04 -32.25
N LEU A 100 -29.52 12.18 -31.96
CA LEU A 100 -28.56 12.34 -30.87
C LEU A 100 -29.30 12.48 -29.53
N ASN A 101 -29.52 11.34 -28.87
CA ASN A 101 -30.26 11.26 -27.61
C ASN A 101 -29.76 10.10 -26.75
N THR A 102 -30.37 9.92 -25.57
CA THR A 102 -30.00 8.88 -24.61
C THR A 102 -30.02 7.46 -25.19
N LYS A 103 -30.92 7.15 -26.15
CA LYS A 103 -30.97 5.83 -26.79
C LYS A 103 -29.73 5.59 -27.65
N THR A 104 -29.32 6.58 -28.43
CA THR A 104 -28.09 6.50 -29.24
C THR A 104 -26.85 6.49 -28.37
N THR A 105 -26.82 7.26 -27.26
CA THR A 105 -25.74 7.15 -26.26
C THR A 105 -25.62 5.72 -25.74
N GLN A 106 -26.73 5.10 -25.31
CA GLN A 106 -26.73 3.73 -24.80
C GLN A 106 -26.32 2.70 -25.85
N MET A 107 -26.71 2.90 -27.11
CA MET A 107 -26.29 2.08 -28.24
C MET A 107 -24.78 2.16 -28.45
N ILE A 108 -24.22 3.37 -28.47
CA ILE A 108 -22.78 3.60 -28.62
C ILE A 108 -22.00 3.02 -27.44
N GLU A 109 -22.44 3.27 -26.22
CA GLU A 109 -21.85 2.68 -25.01
C GLU A 109 -21.85 1.15 -25.05
N PHE A 110 -22.90 0.54 -25.59
CA PHE A 110 -23.00 -0.90 -25.75
C PHE A 110 -22.03 -1.43 -26.80
N VAL A 111 -22.00 -0.84 -28.00
CA VAL A 111 -21.09 -1.23 -29.09
C VAL A 111 -19.63 -1.10 -28.68
N CYS A 112 -19.28 -0.01 -28.00
CA CYS A 112 -17.92 0.25 -27.54
C CYS A 112 -17.36 -0.79 -26.55
N ARG A 113 -18.21 -1.64 -25.95
CA ARG A 113 -17.75 -2.76 -25.10
C ARG A 113 -17.11 -3.90 -25.89
N PHE A 114 -17.42 -3.99 -27.18
CA PHE A 114 -16.93 -5.05 -28.08
C PHE A 114 -15.80 -4.58 -29.00
N LEU A 115 -15.42 -3.30 -28.90
CA LEU A 115 -14.35 -2.71 -29.69
C LEU A 115 -13.02 -2.72 -28.93
N PRO A 116 -11.88 -2.84 -29.64
CA PRO A 116 -10.57 -2.51 -29.11
C PRO A 116 -10.54 -1.11 -28.45
N PRO A 117 -9.70 -0.86 -27.42
CA PRO A 117 -9.71 0.38 -26.65
C PRO A 117 -9.55 1.66 -27.50
N ASP A 118 -8.68 1.63 -28.50
CA ASP A 118 -8.42 2.70 -29.47
C ASP A 118 -9.67 3.01 -30.33
N GLN A 119 -10.35 1.96 -30.80
CA GLN A 119 -11.57 2.10 -31.61
C GLN A 119 -12.77 2.52 -30.75
N SER A 120 -12.87 2.01 -29.52
CA SER A 120 -13.86 2.44 -28.54
C SER A 120 -13.72 3.93 -28.21
N ALA A 121 -12.49 4.40 -28.01
CA ALA A 121 -12.21 5.83 -27.80
C ALA A 121 -12.59 6.67 -29.03
N LEU A 122 -12.28 6.20 -30.24
CA LEU A 122 -12.65 6.87 -31.49
C LEU A 122 -14.16 7.01 -31.63
N VAL A 123 -14.93 5.93 -31.46
CA VAL A 123 -16.39 5.95 -31.57
C VAL A 123 -17.03 6.86 -30.52
N ARG A 124 -16.51 6.86 -29.28
CA ARG A 124 -16.94 7.79 -28.22
C ARG A 124 -16.68 9.25 -28.59
N LEU A 125 -15.51 9.52 -29.15
CA LEU A 125 -15.14 10.87 -29.60
C LEU A 125 -16.06 11.33 -30.73
N LEU A 126 -16.28 10.51 -31.75
CA LEU A 126 -17.18 10.82 -32.88
C LEU A 126 -18.60 11.14 -32.40
N TYR A 127 -19.13 10.35 -31.46
CA TYR A 127 -20.43 10.62 -30.86
C TYR A 127 -20.45 11.93 -30.07
N LYS A 128 -19.44 12.17 -29.23
CA LYS A 128 -19.33 13.40 -28.43
C LYS A 128 -19.26 14.64 -29.33
N THR A 129 -18.43 14.62 -30.37
CA THR A 129 -18.31 15.72 -31.33
C THR A 129 -19.63 15.96 -32.07
N ALA A 130 -20.34 14.91 -32.48
CA ALA A 130 -21.66 15.06 -33.10
C ALA A 130 -22.70 15.65 -32.14
N ALA A 131 -22.72 15.21 -30.87
CA ALA A 131 -23.61 15.71 -29.84
C ALA A 131 -23.34 17.18 -29.48
N GLU A 132 -22.06 17.57 -29.37
CA GLU A 132 -21.65 18.96 -29.14
C GLU A 132 -22.03 19.85 -30.33
N ALA A 133 -21.78 19.42 -31.56
CA ALA A 133 -22.19 20.14 -32.76
C ALA A 133 -23.72 20.34 -32.81
N SER A 134 -24.50 19.32 -32.45
CA SER A 134 -25.97 19.42 -32.37
C SER A 134 -26.47 20.40 -31.29
N SER A 135 -25.66 20.73 -30.28
CA SER A 135 -26.05 21.68 -29.22
C SER A 135 -25.87 23.15 -29.61
N VAL A 136 -25.06 23.40 -30.64
CA VAL A 136 -24.72 24.74 -31.17
C VAL A 136 -25.27 24.85 -32.60
N ASP A 137 -26.59 24.75 -32.75
CA ASP A 137 -27.32 24.83 -34.03
C ASP A 137 -27.01 23.75 -35.09
N GLY A 138 -26.29 22.69 -34.75
CA GLY A 138 -26.01 21.57 -35.65
C GLY A 138 -27.16 20.58 -35.83
N PRO A 139 -26.99 19.59 -36.73
CA PRO A 139 -28.01 18.59 -37.02
C PRO A 139 -28.28 17.69 -35.81
N LYS A 140 -29.56 17.53 -35.45
CA LYS A 140 -30.02 16.66 -34.34
C LYS A 140 -29.91 15.16 -34.63
N THR A 141 -29.46 14.82 -35.83
CA THR A 141 -29.34 13.47 -36.33
C THR A 141 -28.01 13.29 -37.03
N VAL A 142 -27.43 12.10 -36.93
CA VAL A 142 -26.14 11.75 -37.53
C VAL A 142 -26.24 10.40 -38.24
N ALA A 143 -25.54 10.27 -39.37
CA ALA A 143 -25.49 9.01 -40.11
C ALA A 143 -24.72 7.95 -39.31
N ALA A 144 -25.17 6.71 -39.37
CA ALA A 144 -24.54 5.61 -38.65
C ALA A 144 -23.08 5.34 -39.07
N SER A 145 -22.77 5.53 -40.35
CA SER A 145 -21.43 5.42 -40.91
C SER A 145 -20.46 6.46 -40.35
N SER A 146 -20.96 7.63 -39.94
CA SER A 146 -20.17 8.68 -39.31
C SER A 146 -19.90 8.40 -37.82
N LEU A 147 -20.77 7.64 -37.15
CA LEU A 147 -20.57 7.24 -35.75
C LEU A 147 -19.74 5.97 -35.60
N ILE A 148 -19.95 4.99 -36.49
CA ILE A 148 -19.28 3.69 -36.45
C ILE A 148 -18.60 3.49 -37.81
N PRO A 149 -17.32 3.91 -37.94
CA PRO A 149 -16.55 3.76 -39.16
C PRO A 149 -16.43 2.30 -39.61
N GLU A 150 -16.18 2.08 -40.90
CA GLU A 150 -16.07 0.74 -41.49
C GLU A 150 -15.04 -0.15 -40.79
N ALA A 151 -13.90 0.41 -40.41
CA ALA A 151 -12.87 -0.32 -39.65
C ALA A 151 -13.36 -0.81 -38.27
N CYS A 152 -14.22 -0.03 -37.60
CA CYS A 152 -14.86 -0.43 -36.35
C CYS A 152 -15.91 -1.53 -36.61
N ARG A 153 -16.69 -1.43 -37.70
CA ARG A 153 -17.64 -2.47 -38.11
C ARG A 153 -16.95 -3.80 -38.40
N ALA A 154 -15.86 -3.78 -39.17
CA ALA A 154 -15.06 -4.96 -39.44
C ALA A 154 -14.53 -5.60 -38.16
N SER A 155 -14.09 -4.79 -37.19
CA SER A 155 -13.61 -5.26 -35.88
C SER A 155 -14.74 -5.87 -35.03
N LEU A 156 -15.96 -5.31 -35.10
CA LEU A 156 -17.14 -5.88 -34.44
C LEU A 156 -17.56 -7.21 -35.07
N ILE A 157 -17.56 -7.30 -36.41
CA ILE A 157 -17.85 -8.56 -37.13
C ILE A 157 -16.83 -9.63 -36.73
N LYS A 158 -15.54 -9.28 -36.73
CA LYS A 158 -14.49 -10.20 -36.26
C LYS A 158 -14.73 -10.63 -34.81
N ARG A 159 -15.03 -9.69 -33.91
CA ARG A 159 -15.31 -10.01 -32.51
C ARG A 159 -16.53 -10.91 -32.35
N ILE A 160 -17.54 -10.75 -33.21
CA ILE A 160 -18.71 -11.63 -33.24
C ILE A 160 -18.29 -13.06 -33.55
N THR A 161 -17.52 -13.25 -34.63
CA THR A 161 -17.00 -14.56 -35.03
C THR A 161 -16.15 -15.17 -33.91
N ASP A 162 -15.26 -14.39 -33.29
CA ASP A 162 -14.41 -14.85 -32.19
C ASP A 162 -15.25 -15.36 -30.99
N ILE A 163 -16.35 -14.67 -30.64
CA ILE A 163 -17.23 -15.08 -29.52
C ILE A 163 -18.02 -16.34 -29.88
N ASP A 164 -18.56 -16.44 -31.11
CA ASP A 164 -19.23 -17.66 -31.58
C ASP A 164 -18.29 -18.87 -31.52
N GLU A 165 -17.05 -18.73 -32.01
CA GLU A 165 -16.03 -19.79 -31.96
C GLU A 165 -15.66 -20.19 -30.52
N GLN A 166 -15.48 -19.20 -29.63
CA GLN A 166 -15.21 -19.47 -28.21
C GLN A 166 -16.35 -20.22 -27.53
N MET A 167 -17.60 -19.87 -27.86
CA MET A 167 -18.78 -20.55 -27.34
C MET A 167 -18.88 -21.99 -27.85
N ASP A 168 -18.62 -22.22 -29.13
CA ASP A 168 -18.61 -23.57 -29.71
C ASP A 168 -17.53 -24.47 -29.08
N VAL A 169 -16.33 -23.93 -28.86
CA VAL A 169 -15.25 -24.64 -28.15
C VAL A 169 -15.69 -24.95 -26.72
N LEU A 170 -16.31 -24.00 -26.03
CA LEU A 170 -16.76 -24.16 -24.66
C LEU A 170 -17.85 -25.23 -24.53
N LEU A 171 -18.83 -25.26 -25.44
CA LEU A 171 -19.89 -26.27 -25.48
C LEU A 171 -19.36 -27.68 -25.72
N ARG A 172 -18.27 -27.82 -26.48
CA ARG A 172 -17.60 -29.12 -26.72
C ARG A 172 -16.65 -29.52 -25.59
N SER A 173 -16.40 -28.63 -24.63
CA SER A 173 -15.53 -28.92 -23.49
C SER A 173 -16.27 -29.73 -22.43
N GLY A 174 -15.53 -30.49 -21.62
CA GLY A 174 -16.11 -31.18 -20.45
C GLY A 174 -16.68 -30.22 -19.40
N TRP A 175 -16.35 -28.92 -19.46
CA TRP A 175 -16.88 -27.92 -18.56
C TRP A 175 -18.37 -27.68 -18.78
N ALA A 176 -18.84 -27.52 -20.03
CA ALA A 176 -20.25 -27.25 -20.33
C ALA A 176 -21.16 -28.36 -19.80
N SER A 177 -20.76 -29.62 -19.97
CA SER A 177 -21.49 -30.76 -19.41
C SER A 177 -21.47 -30.78 -17.88
N LYS A 178 -20.34 -30.46 -17.24
CA LYS A 178 -20.20 -30.39 -15.77
C LYS A 178 -21.16 -29.37 -15.15
N VAL A 179 -21.36 -28.22 -15.80
CA VAL A 179 -22.22 -27.13 -15.30
C VAL A 179 -23.66 -27.18 -15.83
N GLY A 180 -23.99 -28.21 -16.61
CA GLY A 180 -25.33 -28.40 -17.17
C GLY A 180 -25.74 -27.32 -18.18
N LEU A 181 -24.81 -26.91 -19.05
CA LEU A 181 -25.05 -26.08 -20.22
C LEU A 181 -25.18 -27.02 -21.43
N GLY A 182 -26.42 -27.30 -21.86
CA GLY A 182 -26.72 -28.31 -22.89
C GLY A 182 -26.62 -27.79 -24.32
N GLY A 183 -26.82 -26.49 -24.53
CA GLY A 183 -26.71 -25.84 -25.83
C GLY A 183 -26.89 -24.33 -25.78
N LEU A 184 -26.96 -23.72 -26.97
CA LEU A 184 -27.09 -22.26 -27.11
C LEU A 184 -28.42 -21.72 -26.58
N ASP A 185 -29.48 -22.53 -26.65
CA ASP A 185 -30.82 -22.15 -26.14
C ASP A 185 -30.86 -22.01 -24.61
N ASP A 186 -29.92 -22.66 -23.90
CA ASP A 186 -29.86 -22.64 -22.44
C ASP A 186 -29.11 -21.43 -21.87
N VAL A 187 -28.44 -20.63 -22.70
CA VAL A 187 -27.48 -19.60 -22.26
C VAL A 187 -28.08 -18.58 -21.29
N THR A 188 -29.27 -18.05 -21.60
CA THR A 188 -29.91 -17.04 -20.75
C THR A 188 -30.31 -17.61 -19.39
N ASP A 189 -30.87 -18.82 -19.37
CA ASP A 189 -31.25 -19.51 -18.13
C ASP A 189 -30.01 -19.89 -17.31
N PHE A 190 -28.95 -20.34 -17.98
CA PHE A 190 -27.66 -20.62 -17.38
C PHE A 190 -27.08 -19.40 -16.66
N ILE A 191 -26.99 -18.24 -17.33
CA ILE A 191 -26.45 -17.01 -16.71
C ILE A 191 -27.28 -16.60 -15.49
N ARG A 192 -28.61 -16.71 -15.59
CA ARG A 192 -29.50 -16.37 -14.47
C ARG A 192 -29.26 -17.30 -13.28
N ARG A 193 -29.14 -18.61 -13.52
CA ARG A 193 -28.90 -19.64 -12.50
C ARG A 193 -27.52 -19.51 -11.86
N GLU A 194 -26.48 -19.31 -12.67
CA GLU A 194 -25.08 -19.40 -12.23
C GLU A 194 -24.45 -18.06 -11.86
N ARG A 195 -25.19 -16.94 -11.96
CA ARG A 195 -24.71 -15.63 -11.51
C ARG A 195 -24.19 -15.64 -10.06
N PRO A 196 -24.84 -16.29 -9.08
CA PRO A 196 -24.31 -16.41 -7.72
C PRO A 196 -22.99 -17.20 -7.67
N THR A 197 -22.90 -18.29 -8.43
CA THR A 197 -21.70 -19.14 -8.55
C THR A 197 -20.51 -18.36 -9.09
N ARG A 198 -20.70 -17.59 -10.19
CA ARG A 198 -19.66 -16.71 -10.74
C ARG A 198 -19.17 -15.69 -9.70
N LYS A 199 -20.11 -15.04 -8.98
CA LYS A 199 -19.75 -14.08 -7.91
C LYS A 199 -18.96 -14.74 -6.79
N MET A 200 -19.31 -15.97 -6.43
CA MET A 200 -18.58 -16.77 -5.45
C MET A 200 -17.16 -17.08 -5.92
N HIS A 201 -16.97 -17.52 -7.17
CA HIS A 201 -15.64 -17.75 -7.75
C HIS A 201 -14.79 -16.47 -7.78
N ALA A 202 -15.40 -15.33 -8.10
CA ALA A 202 -14.72 -14.04 -8.03
C ALA A 202 -14.29 -13.70 -6.60
N ALA A 203 -15.18 -13.85 -5.61
CA ALA A 203 -14.83 -13.64 -4.21
C ALA A 203 -13.71 -14.57 -3.73
N PHE A 204 -13.79 -15.86 -4.09
CA PHE A 204 -12.74 -16.84 -3.81
C PHE A 204 -11.40 -16.43 -4.42
N PHE A 205 -11.39 -16.04 -5.70
CA PHE A 205 -10.20 -15.58 -6.40
C PHE A 205 -9.56 -14.37 -5.70
N HIS A 206 -10.35 -13.38 -5.28
CA HIS A 206 -9.83 -12.20 -4.59
C HIS A 206 -9.29 -12.51 -3.19
N ILE A 207 -9.90 -13.43 -2.44
CA ILE A 207 -9.34 -13.88 -1.15
C ILE A 207 -8.01 -14.61 -1.38
N CYS A 208 -7.94 -15.52 -2.36
CA CYS A 208 -6.70 -16.20 -2.70
C CYS A 208 -5.62 -15.24 -3.21
N ARG A 209 -6.00 -14.19 -3.95
CA ARG A 209 -5.07 -13.13 -4.39
C ARG A 209 -4.46 -12.39 -3.20
N ILE A 210 -5.25 -12.09 -2.17
CA ILE A 210 -4.72 -11.50 -0.93
C ILE A 210 -3.76 -12.50 -0.25
N PHE A 211 -4.07 -13.80 -0.24
CA PHE A 211 -3.15 -14.79 0.29
C PHE A 211 -1.82 -14.90 -0.48
N ASP A 212 -1.82 -14.80 -1.82
CA ASP A 212 -0.61 -14.85 -2.65
C ASP A 212 -0.01 -13.46 -2.94
N MET A 213 -0.36 -12.44 -2.17
CA MET A 213 0.10 -11.07 -2.45
C MET A 213 1.63 -10.94 -2.36
N SER A 214 2.19 -10.14 -3.25
CA SER A 214 3.58 -9.70 -3.21
C SER A 214 3.74 -8.42 -2.38
N ALA A 215 4.98 -8.01 -2.12
CA ALA A 215 5.27 -6.72 -1.51
C ALA A 215 4.80 -5.55 -2.40
N GLU A 216 4.94 -5.71 -3.72
CA GLU A 216 4.50 -4.70 -4.71
C GLU A 216 2.98 -4.52 -4.67
N ASP A 217 2.21 -5.59 -4.45
CA ASP A 217 0.75 -5.52 -4.36
C ASP A 217 0.22 -4.66 -3.20
N LEU A 218 1.06 -4.36 -2.20
CA LEU A 218 0.75 -3.50 -1.07
C LEU A 218 1.08 -2.02 -1.31
N ILE A 219 1.93 -1.71 -2.29
CA ILE A 219 2.57 -0.39 -2.44
C ILE A 219 2.25 0.24 -3.78
N MET A 220 2.33 -0.55 -4.86
CA MET A 220 2.19 -0.05 -6.22
C MET A 220 0.71 0.25 -6.52
N THR A 221 0.42 1.53 -6.76
CA THR A 221 -0.85 2.00 -7.30
C THR A 221 -0.89 1.79 -8.82
N GLY A 222 -2.08 1.92 -9.41
CA GLY A 222 -2.22 1.78 -10.86
C GLY A 222 -2.31 0.33 -11.30
N VAL A 223 -3.24 -0.43 -10.72
CA VAL A 223 -3.74 -1.67 -11.34
C VAL A 223 -4.11 -1.33 -12.79
N LYS A 224 -3.28 -1.74 -13.76
CA LYS A 224 -3.62 -1.72 -15.18
C LYS A 224 -4.65 -2.82 -15.45
N ASP A 225 -5.81 -2.73 -14.82
CA ASP A 225 -6.96 -3.50 -15.24
C ASP A 225 -7.47 -2.89 -16.54
N LYS A 226 -7.51 -3.72 -17.58
CA LYS A 226 -7.82 -3.35 -18.96
C LYS A 226 -9.01 -2.37 -19.01
N GLY A 227 -8.72 -1.09 -19.23
CA GLY A 227 -9.72 -0.08 -19.58
C GLY A 227 -10.22 0.86 -18.48
N ARG A 228 -9.62 0.91 -17.28
CA ARG A 228 -9.85 2.03 -16.35
C ARG A 228 -8.61 2.93 -16.25
N PRO A 229 -8.76 4.27 -16.28
CA PRO A 229 -7.67 5.18 -15.96
C PRO A 229 -7.18 4.87 -14.54
N GLY A 230 -5.86 4.98 -14.33
CA GLY A 230 -5.17 4.54 -13.11
C GLY A 230 -5.93 4.99 -11.87
N THR A 231 -6.47 4.02 -11.14
CA THR A 231 -7.00 4.26 -9.80
C THR A 231 -5.81 4.32 -8.85
N ASP A 232 -5.85 5.23 -7.88
CA ASP A 232 -4.88 5.30 -6.77
C ASP A 232 -4.96 4.08 -5.82
N GLU A 233 -5.83 3.11 -6.13
CA GLU A 233 -5.98 1.86 -5.40
C GLU A 233 -4.85 0.87 -5.73
N THR A 234 -4.28 0.25 -4.67
CA THR A 234 -3.38 -0.91 -4.80
C THR A 234 -4.14 -2.19 -5.15
N PRO A 235 -3.48 -3.23 -5.69
CA PRO A 235 -4.08 -4.56 -5.92
C PRO A 235 -4.84 -5.16 -4.72
N VAL A 236 -4.32 -4.96 -3.51
CA VAL A 236 -4.97 -5.43 -2.26
C VAL A 236 -6.22 -4.61 -1.97
N GLN A 237 -6.15 -3.28 -2.07
CA GLN A 237 -7.31 -2.41 -1.87
C GLN A 237 -8.42 -2.70 -2.86
N HIS A 238 -8.07 -2.93 -4.13
CA HIS A 238 -9.02 -3.33 -5.17
C HIS A 238 -9.74 -4.65 -4.81
N SER A 239 -8.99 -5.64 -4.35
CA SER A 239 -9.55 -6.92 -3.92
C SER A 239 -10.48 -6.75 -2.71
N VAL A 240 -10.10 -5.93 -1.74
CA VAL A 240 -10.98 -5.58 -0.60
C VAL A 240 -12.27 -4.92 -1.06
N THR A 241 -12.21 -3.96 -1.99
CA THR A 241 -13.40 -3.29 -2.53
C THR A 241 -14.38 -4.27 -3.17
N ILE A 242 -13.87 -5.27 -3.90
CA ILE A 242 -14.71 -6.32 -4.51
C ILE A 242 -15.32 -7.22 -3.43
N LEU A 243 -14.52 -7.62 -2.43
CA LEU A 243 -14.99 -8.47 -1.34
C LEU A 243 -16.06 -7.78 -0.49
N LYS A 244 -15.91 -6.48 -0.19
CA LYS A 244 -16.94 -5.70 0.52
C LYS A 244 -18.30 -5.73 -0.19
N ARG A 245 -18.32 -5.66 -1.53
CA ARG A 245 -19.57 -5.76 -2.30
C ARG A 245 -20.19 -7.15 -2.23
N TYR A 246 -19.38 -8.21 -2.21
CA TYR A 246 -19.87 -9.58 -2.11
C TYR A 246 -20.41 -9.88 -0.71
N PHE A 247 -19.71 -9.45 0.33
CA PHE A 247 -20.03 -9.69 1.75
C PHE A 247 -20.84 -8.56 2.40
N GLY A 248 -21.55 -7.73 1.63
CA GLY A 248 -22.21 -6.52 2.13
C GLY A 248 -23.22 -6.72 3.29
N GLY A 249 -23.72 -7.95 3.50
CA GLY A 249 -24.61 -8.30 4.63
C GLY A 249 -23.89 -8.91 5.85
N ASN A 250 -22.56 -9.06 5.81
CA ASN A 250 -21.78 -9.78 6.80
C ASN A 250 -20.89 -8.82 7.59
N VAL A 251 -21.46 -8.22 8.63
CA VAL A 251 -20.82 -7.17 9.43
C VAL A 251 -19.46 -7.61 9.98
N THR A 252 -19.35 -8.85 10.47
CA THR A 252 -18.11 -9.39 11.03
C THR A 252 -17.00 -9.43 9.99
N PHE A 253 -17.27 -10.01 8.81
CA PHE A 253 -16.24 -10.09 7.77
C PHE A 253 -15.94 -8.75 7.11
N LEU A 254 -16.90 -7.82 7.09
CA LEU A 254 -16.66 -6.45 6.65
C LEU A 254 -15.66 -5.73 7.56
N GLN A 255 -15.71 -5.94 8.87
CA GLN A 255 -14.73 -5.40 9.81
C GLN A 255 -13.33 -5.99 9.55
N ASP A 256 -13.23 -7.30 9.29
CA ASP A 256 -11.96 -7.93 8.93
C ASP A 256 -11.36 -7.31 7.66
N LEU A 257 -12.20 -7.07 6.64
CA LEU A 257 -11.80 -6.40 5.40
C LEU A 257 -11.37 -4.95 5.62
N GLU A 258 -11.97 -4.24 6.58
CA GLU A 258 -11.56 -2.88 6.96
C GLU A 258 -10.20 -2.84 7.63
N ASN A 259 -9.95 -3.77 8.54
CA ASN A 259 -8.67 -3.89 9.21
C ASN A 259 -7.56 -4.20 8.20
N VAL A 260 -7.82 -5.06 7.20
CA VAL A 260 -6.89 -5.34 6.09
C VAL A 260 -6.64 -4.10 5.25
N ALA A 261 -7.69 -3.37 4.87
CA ALA A 261 -7.54 -2.13 4.10
C ALA A 261 -6.72 -1.09 4.88
N HIS A 262 -6.90 -1.00 6.19
CA HIS A 262 -6.13 -0.11 7.06
C HIS A 262 -4.65 -0.51 7.09
N ALA A 263 -4.34 -1.79 7.32
CA ALA A 263 -2.96 -2.28 7.32
C ALA A 263 -2.26 -2.07 5.97
N ALA A 264 -2.97 -2.29 4.86
CA ALA A 264 -2.46 -2.04 3.52
C ALA A 264 -2.21 -0.55 3.27
N ARG A 265 -3.11 0.35 3.70
CA ARG A 265 -2.91 1.81 3.60
C ARG A 265 -1.75 2.29 4.42
N GLN A 266 -1.62 1.87 5.67
CA GLN A 266 -0.47 2.23 6.51
C GLN A 266 0.85 1.82 5.87
N THR A 267 0.90 0.60 5.31
CA THR A 267 2.11 0.13 4.60
C THR A 267 2.38 0.92 3.33
N GLN A 268 1.35 1.30 2.59
CA GLN A 268 1.46 2.16 1.41
C GLN A 268 1.93 3.58 1.80
N GLU A 269 1.40 4.17 2.87
CA GLU A 269 1.84 5.45 3.43
C GLU A 269 3.30 5.38 3.88
N ASP A 270 3.69 4.30 4.54
CA ASP A 270 5.07 4.09 5.00
C ASP A 270 6.07 3.81 3.87
N ALA A 271 5.63 3.19 2.76
CA ALA A 271 6.49 2.74 1.67
C ALA A 271 6.41 3.58 0.38
N GLY A 272 5.39 4.44 0.23
CA GLY A 272 4.94 4.94 -1.07
C GLY A 272 4.86 6.46 -1.25
N GLN A 273 5.37 7.28 -0.34
CA GLN A 273 5.57 8.71 -0.61
C GLN A 273 7.05 9.00 -0.85
N ASP A 274 7.34 9.94 -1.76
CA ASP A 274 8.59 10.70 -1.71
C ASP A 274 8.61 11.39 -0.34
N ARG A 275 9.05 10.68 0.70
CA ARG A 275 9.04 11.18 2.08
C ARG A 275 9.98 12.36 2.14
N HIS A 276 9.44 13.53 2.42
CA HIS A 276 10.23 14.71 2.66
C HIS A 276 10.76 14.60 4.09
N LEU A 277 11.94 14.00 4.20
CA LEU A 277 12.63 13.88 5.47
C LEU A 277 13.41 15.15 5.77
N VAL A 278 13.21 15.69 6.96
CA VAL A 278 13.96 16.84 7.47
C VAL A 278 14.83 16.40 8.63
N MET A 279 16.12 16.75 8.56
CA MET A 279 17.08 16.52 9.64
C MET A 279 17.45 17.83 10.32
N MET A 280 17.50 17.81 11.65
CA MET A 280 17.86 18.99 12.43
C MET A 280 18.64 18.59 13.69
N SER A 281 19.63 19.41 14.05
CA SER A 281 20.31 19.31 15.35
C SER A 281 19.60 20.19 16.38
N LEU A 282 19.31 19.63 17.55
CA LEU A 282 18.50 20.24 18.61
C LEU A 282 19.19 20.15 19.96
N ASP A 283 18.95 21.15 20.80
CA ASP A 283 19.22 21.16 22.24
C ASP A 283 17.94 21.44 23.06
N ASP A 284 16.76 21.19 22.48
CA ASP A 284 15.46 21.40 23.13
C ASP A 284 15.29 20.43 24.32
N PRO A 285 15.13 20.94 25.57
CA PRO A 285 15.03 20.10 26.76
C PRO A 285 13.87 19.10 26.74
N GLU A 286 12.72 19.48 26.16
CA GLU A 286 11.54 18.60 26.11
C GLU A 286 11.80 17.43 25.16
N VAL A 287 12.37 17.71 23.99
CA VAL A 287 12.75 16.68 23.02
C VAL A 287 13.85 15.76 23.57
N LEU A 288 14.90 16.32 24.17
CA LEU A 288 16.00 15.55 24.76
C LEU A 288 15.52 14.64 25.90
N PHE A 289 14.62 15.15 26.75
CA PHE A 289 14.01 14.36 27.82
C PHE A 289 13.19 13.20 27.27
N GLN A 290 12.38 13.46 26.23
CA GLN A 290 11.55 12.44 25.60
C GLN A 290 12.36 11.40 24.84
N ILE A 291 13.43 11.79 24.15
CA ILE A 291 14.35 10.85 23.49
C ILE A 291 15.07 9.96 24.50
N GLY A 292 15.42 10.51 25.67
CA GLY A 292 15.96 9.74 26.79
C GLY A 292 15.00 8.63 27.22
N LYS A 293 13.73 8.96 27.46
CA LYS A 293 12.70 7.99 27.87
C LYS A 293 12.30 7.02 26.76
N TYR A 294 12.19 7.54 25.55
CA TYR A 294 11.66 6.90 24.36
C TYR A 294 12.58 7.17 23.16
N PRO A 295 13.59 6.31 22.92
CA PRO A 295 14.60 6.47 21.87
C PRO A 295 14.10 6.81 20.45
N ILE A 296 12.85 6.49 20.10
CA ILE A 296 12.22 6.76 18.79
C ILE A 296 10.83 7.39 18.99
N GLY A 297 10.65 8.20 20.03
CA GLY A 297 9.36 8.80 20.40
C GLY A 297 8.35 7.78 20.95
N ASN A 298 7.09 8.17 21.08
CA ASN A 298 6.02 7.41 21.76
C ASN A 298 5.76 5.98 21.20
N GLY A 299 6.36 5.62 20.07
CA GLY A 299 6.31 4.26 19.48
C GLY A 299 7.49 3.35 19.86
N SER A 300 8.41 3.79 20.72
CA SER A 300 9.58 2.99 21.12
C SER A 300 9.19 1.77 21.96
N CYS A 301 9.68 0.59 21.57
CA CYS A 301 9.59 -0.63 22.39
C CYS A 301 10.55 -0.62 23.59
N GLN A 302 11.54 0.28 23.57
CA GLN A 302 12.43 0.56 24.70
C GLN A 302 11.81 1.71 25.50
N ASN A 303 11.31 1.39 26.70
CA ASN A 303 10.71 2.34 27.63
C ASN A 303 11.52 2.34 28.92
N TYR A 304 12.27 3.42 29.15
CA TYR A 304 13.06 3.60 30.36
C TYR A 304 12.30 4.36 31.47
N ASP A 305 11.04 4.75 31.23
CA ASP A 305 10.22 5.48 32.22
C ASP A 305 9.97 4.63 33.48
N GLY A 306 9.92 3.29 33.33
CA GLY A 306 9.77 2.34 34.43
C GLY A 306 11.08 1.94 35.15
N ASP A 307 12.25 2.32 34.63
CA ASP A 307 13.55 1.96 35.20
C ASP A 307 14.21 3.17 35.86
N VAL A 308 14.16 3.23 37.19
CA VAL A 308 14.59 4.39 37.98
C VAL A 308 16.08 4.70 37.83
N GLU A 309 16.94 3.69 37.63
CA GLU A 309 18.39 3.91 37.51
C GLU A 309 18.75 4.48 36.13
N HIS A 310 18.22 3.87 35.06
CA HIS A 310 18.46 4.35 33.70
C HIS A 310 17.82 5.73 33.47
N ASN A 311 16.59 5.95 33.95
CA ASN A 311 15.89 7.23 33.82
C ASN A 311 16.69 8.39 34.44
N LYS A 312 17.32 8.17 35.61
CA LYS A 312 18.19 9.17 36.24
C LYS A 312 19.41 9.49 35.38
N ALA A 313 20.10 8.50 34.82
CA ALA A 313 21.28 8.73 33.98
C ALA A 313 20.93 9.40 32.64
N LEU A 314 19.75 9.10 32.08
CA LEU A 314 19.25 9.69 30.84
C LEU A 314 18.87 11.18 30.99
N CYS A 315 18.62 11.67 32.21
CA CYS A 315 18.50 13.11 32.49
C CYS A 315 19.77 13.90 32.13
N ALA A 316 20.93 13.24 32.01
CA ALA A 316 22.15 13.87 31.52
C ALA A 316 21.96 14.49 30.13
N TYR A 317 21.13 13.89 29.26
CA TYR A 317 20.85 14.46 27.95
C TYR A 317 20.26 15.87 28.00
N VAL A 318 19.59 16.23 29.09
CA VAL A 318 19.04 17.56 29.31
C VAL A 318 19.99 18.42 30.15
N ALA A 319 20.68 17.83 31.13
CA ALA A 319 21.52 18.56 32.07
C ALA A 319 22.87 18.99 31.49
N ASP A 320 23.37 18.27 30.49
CA ASP A 320 24.72 18.42 29.97
C ASP A 320 24.77 19.21 28.66
N ALA A 321 25.37 20.39 28.73
CA ALA A 321 25.42 21.32 27.60
C ALA A 321 26.25 20.82 26.39
N HIS A 322 27.10 19.81 26.58
CA HIS A 322 27.86 19.18 25.49
C HIS A 322 27.06 18.15 24.69
N ILE A 323 25.81 17.88 25.08
CA ILE A 323 24.94 16.89 24.46
C ILE A 323 23.89 17.58 23.58
N ARG A 324 23.71 17.08 22.37
CA ARG A 324 22.63 17.45 21.45
C ARG A 324 22.05 16.21 20.80
N ALA A 325 20.88 16.36 20.18
CA ALA A 325 20.28 15.31 19.35
C ALA A 325 20.22 15.76 17.90
N ILE A 326 20.58 14.89 16.96
CA ILE A 326 20.20 15.04 15.56
C ILE A 326 18.94 14.20 15.36
N CYS A 327 17.84 14.85 15.00
CA CYS A 327 16.55 14.21 14.78
C CYS A 327 16.18 14.27 13.30
N MET A 328 15.49 13.23 12.85
CA MET A 328 14.94 13.09 11.51
C MET A 328 13.42 13.01 11.63
N PHE A 329 12.74 13.94 10.97
CA PHE A 329 11.29 14.09 10.96
C PHE A 329 10.74 13.77 9.58
N ASP A 330 9.59 13.12 9.57
CA ASP A 330 8.81 12.84 8.37
C ASP A 330 7.74 13.92 8.22
N VAL A 331 7.88 14.80 7.22
CA VAL A 331 7.01 15.98 7.07
C VAL A 331 5.57 15.56 6.81
N GLU A 332 5.38 14.44 6.13
CA GLU A 332 4.08 13.87 5.79
C GLU A 332 3.30 13.40 7.03
N LYS A 333 3.97 13.18 8.18
CA LYS A 333 3.29 12.86 9.46
C LYS A 333 2.72 14.09 10.17
N LEU A 334 3.11 15.29 9.74
CA LEU A 334 2.58 16.53 10.28
C LEU A 334 1.25 16.89 9.62
N SER A 335 0.42 17.69 10.31
CA SER A 335 -0.81 18.22 9.73
C SER A 335 -0.54 19.09 8.50
N GLU A 336 -1.51 19.22 7.58
CA GLU A 336 -1.38 20.07 6.39
C GLU A 336 -0.97 21.51 6.72
N GLU A 337 -1.44 22.03 7.86
CA GLU A 337 -1.05 23.35 8.39
C GLU A 337 0.46 23.44 8.63
N TYR A 338 1.06 22.44 9.27
CA TYR A 338 2.48 22.41 9.57
C TYR A 338 3.35 22.09 8.35
N GLN A 339 2.84 21.27 7.43
CA GLN A 339 3.49 21.05 6.14
C GLN A 339 3.57 22.36 5.34
N TYR A 340 2.48 23.12 5.30
CA TYR A 340 2.47 24.44 4.67
C TYR A 340 3.46 25.40 5.35
N LEU A 341 3.51 25.38 6.67
CA LEU A 341 4.42 26.21 7.46
C LEU A 341 5.90 25.90 7.17
N LEU A 342 6.26 24.62 7.03
CA LEU A 342 7.60 24.17 6.65
C LEU A 342 7.98 24.51 5.21
N ALA A 343 7.01 24.53 4.29
CA ALA A 343 7.25 24.87 2.89
C ALA A 343 7.46 26.38 2.65
N ASN A 344 6.93 27.23 3.54
CA ASN A 344 6.86 28.69 3.34
C ASN A 344 7.69 29.51 4.34
N GLN A 345 8.38 28.86 5.30
CA GLN A 345 9.22 29.54 6.28
C GLN A 345 10.60 28.89 6.37
N GLU A 346 11.56 29.64 6.92
CA GLU A 346 12.85 29.09 7.35
C GLU A 346 12.62 27.92 8.33
N LEU A 347 13.27 26.79 8.08
CA LEU A 347 13.06 25.55 8.84
C LEU A 347 13.16 25.76 10.37
N THR A 348 14.15 26.54 10.81
CA THR A 348 14.36 26.80 12.24
C THR A 348 13.20 27.58 12.87
N GLU A 349 12.59 28.52 12.14
CA GLU A 349 11.45 29.30 12.63
C GLU A 349 10.15 28.52 12.55
N ALA A 350 10.01 27.71 11.49
CA ALA A 350 8.90 26.79 11.33
C ALA A 350 8.79 25.83 12.52
N MET A 351 9.91 25.18 12.86
CA MET A 351 9.97 24.17 13.92
C MET A 351 9.76 24.74 15.33
N LYS A 352 9.95 26.05 15.55
CA LYS A 352 9.61 26.70 16.84
C LYS A 352 8.09 26.85 17.03
N GLN A 353 7.32 26.88 15.94
CA GLN A 353 5.87 27.07 15.98
C GLN A 353 5.11 25.74 16.06
N ILE A 354 5.72 24.65 15.59
CA ILE A 354 5.10 23.32 15.65
C ILE A 354 5.15 22.81 17.10
N PRO A 355 4.01 22.37 17.68
CA PRO A 355 3.99 21.81 19.02
C PRO A 355 4.93 20.62 19.15
N ARG A 356 5.64 20.52 20.27
CA ARG A 356 6.66 19.49 20.50
C ARG A 356 6.11 18.08 20.40
N ARG A 357 4.86 17.89 20.82
CA ARG A 357 4.16 16.62 20.68
C ARG A 357 4.07 16.18 19.22
N ASP A 358 3.63 17.05 18.32
CA ASP A 358 3.48 16.72 16.90
C ASP A 358 4.85 16.43 16.25
N LEU A 359 5.90 17.16 16.65
CA LEU A 359 7.27 16.88 16.23
C LEU A 359 7.77 15.51 16.70
N LEU A 360 7.50 15.15 17.96
CA LEU A 360 7.88 13.85 18.51
C LEU A 360 7.11 12.69 17.86
N GLU A 361 5.86 12.90 17.47
CA GLU A 361 5.06 11.92 16.71
C GLU A 361 5.54 11.79 15.25
N ALA A 362 6.02 12.88 14.64
CA ALA A 362 6.60 12.88 13.30
C ALA A 362 8.07 12.40 13.25
N MET A 363 8.74 12.25 14.40
CA MET A 363 10.12 11.81 14.47
C MET A 363 10.24 10.33 14.04
N VAL A 364 11.05 10.09 13.01
CA VAL A 364 11.28 8.76 12.42
C VAL A 364 12.69 8.24 12.66
N GLY A 365 13.60 9.09 13.14
CA GLY A 365 14.88 8.64 13.67
C GLY A 365 15.62 9.71 14.46
N ARG A 366 16.61 9.29 15.23
CA ARG A 366 17.49 10.18 15.98
C ARG A 366 18.89 9.58 16.18
N THR A 367 19.84 10.44 16.51
CA THR A 367 21.10 10.07 17.15
C THR A 367 21.45 11.11 18.20
N MET A 368 22.12 10.70 19.27
CA MET A 368 22.76 11.67 20.17
C MET A 368 24.14 12.02 19.62
N ILE A 369 24.54 13.26 19.84
CA ILE A 369 25.88 13.76 19.57
C ILE A 369 26.43 14.43 20.82
N LYS A 370 27.73 14.24 21.06
CA LYS A 370 28.41 14.67 22.27
C LYS A 370 29.73 15.31 21.89
N LEU A 371 30.00 16.53 22.37
CA LEU A 371 31.32 17.13 22.24
C LEU A 371 32.28 16.43 23.20
N ALA A 372 33.39 15.93 22.67
CA ALA A 372 34.34 15.12 23.40
C ALA A 372 35.78 15.43 23.00
N THR A 373 36.75 14.81 23.67
CA THR A 373 38.17 14.98 23.39
C THR A 373 38.80 13.65 22.97
N LEU A 374 39.50 13.64 21.85
CA LEU A 374 40.31 12.50 21.40
C LEU A 374 41.74 13.01 21.26
N GLU A 375 42.71 12.45 21.98
CA GLU A 375 44.13 12.88 21.88
C GLU A 375 44.34 14.41 22.05
N GLY A 376 43.57 15.03 22.95
CA GLY A 376 43.65 16.47 23.21
C GLY A 376 42.99 17.38 22.16
N ARG A 377 42.36 16.84 21.11
CA ARG A 377 41.58 17.60 20.12
C ARG A 377 40.07 17.41 20.29
N PRO A 378 39.26 18.47 20.07
CA PRO A 378 37.82 18.36 20.11
C PRO A 378 37.29 17.52 18.95
N VAL A 379 36.42 16.58 19.27
CA VAL A 379 35.71 15.73 18.31
C VAL A 379 34.24 15.65 18.66
N LEU A 380 33.40 15.42 17.66
CA LEU A 380 31.98 15.16 17.85
C LEU A 380 31.78 13.64 17.88
N PHE A 381 31.49 13.11 19.05
CA PHE A 381 31.11 11.71 19.23
C PHE A 381 29.64 11.52 18.84
N VAL A 382 29.37 10.57 17.93
CA VAL A 382 28.02 10.28 17.45
C VAL A 382 27.61 8.88 17.91
N GLU A 383 26.56 8.82 18.72
CA GLU A 383 25.98 7.56 19.20
C GLU A 383 25.31 6.75 18.08
N PRO A 384 24.96 5.47 18.29
CA PRO A 384 24.14 4.72 17.35
C PRO A 384 22.84 5.45 16.97
N GLY A 385 22.53 5.46 15.68
CA GLY A 385 21.27 5.98 15.18
C GLY A 385 20.12 5.02 15.44
N TYR A 386 18.99 5.56 15.90
CA TYR A 386 17.75 4.84 16.13
C TYR A 386 16.70 5.30 15.12
N SER A 387 15.93 4.37 14.53
CA SER A 387 14.86 4.73 13.58
C SER A 387 13.75 3.68 13.51
N SER A 388 12.55 4.17 13.20
CA SER A 388 11.38 3.35 12.87
C SER A 388 11.35 2.92 11.39
N LEU A 389 12.12 3.56 10.50
CA LEU A 389 12.08 3.32 9.05
C LEU A 389 12.77 2.01 8.65
N ASN A 390 13.88 1.62 9.31
CA ASN A 390 14.55 0.37 9.02
C ASN A 390 15.52 -0.05 10.15
N LYS A 391 15.06 -0.88 11.09
CA LYS A 391 15.81 -1.25 12.32
C LYS A 391 17.13 -2.03 12.06
N LYS A 392 17.35 -2.56 10.85
CA LYS A 392 18.53 -3.38 10.50
C LYS A 392 19.49 -2.71 9.52
N ASP A 393 19.20 -1.50 9.07
CA ASP A 393 19.97 -0.85 8.02
C ASP A 393 21.03 0.12 8.58
N SER A 394 22.31 -0.20 8.38
CA SER A 394 23.44 0.66 8.73
C SER A 394 23.50 1.96 7.92
N THR A 395 22.73 2.08 6.85
CA THR A 395 22.67 3.28 6.00
C THR A 395 22.18 4.50 6.77
N LEU A 396 21.35 4.30 7.80
CA LEU A 396 20.88 5.39 8.66
C LEU A 396 22.02 6.08 9.43
N ASN A 397 22.98 5.32 9.97
CA ASN A 397 24.16 5.89 10.63
C ASN A 397 24.96 6.74 9.65
N ARG A 398 25.08 6.31 8.39
CA ARG A 398 25.75 7.08 7.34
C ARG A 398 25.03 8.40 7.06
N LEU A 399 23.70 8.44 7.09
CA LEU A 399 22.93 9.68 6.92
C LEU A 399 23.20 10.66 8.06
N PHE A 400 23.13 10.19 9.31
CA PHE A 400 23.45 11.01 10.48
C PHE A 400 24.90 11.52 10.45
N ASP A 401 25.86 10.66 10.12
CA ASP A 401 27.27 11.05 10.01
C ASP A 401 27.49 12.08 8.90
N THR A 402 26.80 11.93 7.77
CA THR A 402 26.88 12.88 6.64
C THR A 402 26.30 14.23 7.04
N PHE A 403 25.13 14.24 7.69
CA PHE A 403 24.51 15.46 8.21
C PHE A 403 25.41 16.14 9.24
N ALA A 404 25.89 15.39 10.23
CA ALA A 404 26.79 15.91 11.25
C ALA A 404 28.07 16.49 10.64
N ARG A 405 28.70 15.82 9.65
CA ARG A 405 29.89 16.34 8.96
C ARG A 405 29.58 17.65 8.26
N ARG A 406 28.45 17.73 7.58
CA ARG A 406 28.07 18.95 6.85
C ARG A 406 27.91 20.15 7.78
N ILE A 407 27.27 19.95 8.93
CA ILE A 407 27.02 21.03 9.89
C ILE A 407 28.28 21.35 10.70
N TYR A 408 28.89 20.36 11.36
CA TYR A 408 29.95 20.58 12.34
C TYR A 408 31.36 20.62 11.76
N HIS A 409 31.68 19.75 10.79
CA HIS A 409 32.99 19.81 10.15
C HIS A 409 33.06 20.99 9.18
N GLY A 410 32.01 21.19 8.38
CA GLY A 410 31.94 22.29 7.41
C GLY A 410 32.03 23.67 8.06
N GLU A 411 31.33 23.91 9.16
CA GLU A 411 31.28 25.24 9.79
C GLU A 411 32.29 25.42 10.93
N MET A 412 32.61 24.35 11.68
CA MET A 412 33.41 24.44 12.91
C MET A 412 34.75 23.68 12.84
N GLY A 413 35.01 22.92 11.77
CA GLY A 413 36.22 22.11 11.64
C GLY A 413 36.30 20.93 12.63
N ILE A 414 35.19 20.55 13.24
CA ILE A 414 35.15 19.46 14.24
C ILE A 414 35.01 18.11 13.52
N ASP A 415 35.94 17.20 13.78
CA ASP A 415 35.87 15.83 13.25
C ASP A 415 34.84 14.98 13.97
N ILE A 416 34.28 14.01 13.25
CA ILE A 416 33.27 13.09 13.78
C ILE A 416 33.88 11.72 14.03
N VAL A 417 33.58 11.20 15.22
CA VAL A 417 33.97 9.87 15.67
C VAL A 417 32.73 9.08 16.12
N ARG A 418 32.76 7.76 15.89
CA ARG A 418 31.68 6.82 16.24
C ARG A 418 32.34 5.57 16.81
N GLY A 419 31.69 4.94 17.79
CA GLY A 419 32.20 3.73 18.44
C GLY A 419 32.35 2.51 17.53
N GLY A 420 33.10 1.50 18.00
CA GLY A 420 33.41 0.27 17.27
C GLY A 420 34.79 0.27 16.57
N ARG A 421 35.77 1.00 17.11
CA ARG A 421 37.17 1.00 16.65
C ARG A 421 38.08 1.29 17.83
N ASP A 422 39.27 0.68 17.82
CA ASP A 422 40.31 0.79 18.84
C ASP A 422 40.82 2.23 19.10
N PHE A 423 40.05 3.06 19.82
CA PHE A 423 40.46 4.38 20.28
C PHE A 423 39.73 4.79 21.56
N SER A 424 40.30 5.75 22.31
CA SER A 424 39.72 6.25 23.55
C SER A 424 39.25 7.69 23.41
N VAL A 425 38.02 7.97 23.87
CA VAL A 425 37.44 9.32 23.86
C VAL A 425 37.12 9.74 25.29
N GLU A 426 37.54 10.95 25.66
CA GLU A 426 37.27 11.55 26.95
C GLU A 426 36.01 12.42 26.86
N MET A 427 35.05 12.17 27.76
CA MET A 427 33.83 12.97 27.88
C MET A 427 33.97 14.03 28.97
N PRO A 428 33.35 15.21 28.81
CA PRO A 428 33.20 16.15 29.92
C PRO A 428 32.46 15.52 31.09
N ALA A 429 32.80 15.93 32.31
CA ALA A 429 32.08 15.50 33.50
C ALA A 429 30.60 15.92 33.43
N SER A 430 29.70 14.97 33.69
CA SER A 430 28.27 15.23 33.73
C SER A 430 27.89 16.13 34.89
N ARG A 431 26.98 17.06 34.65
CA ARG A 431 26.29 17.87 35.67
C ARG A 431 25.14 17.12 36.32
N ASN A 432 24.73 15.99 35.74
CA ASN A 432 23.71 15.13 36.32
C ASN A 432 24.28 14.30 37.48
N PRO A 433 23.68 14.34 38.68
CA PRO A 433 24.14 13.54 39.82
C PRO A 433 24.08 12.03 39.57
N GLY A 434 23.22 11.57 38.66
CA GLY A 434 23.11 10.18 38.23
C GLY A 434 24.17 9.76 37.20
N GLY A 435 25.11 10.62 36.84
CA GLY A 435 26.07 10.40 35.76
C GLY A 435 25.44 10.51 34.38
N GLN A 436 26.20 10.11 33.35
CA GLN A 436 25.77 10.13 31.95
C GLN A 436 25.51 8.71 31.47
N TYR A 437 24.40 8.49 30.76
CA TYR A 437 24.16 7.24 30.05
C TYR A 437 24.91 7.26 28.71
N GLU A 438 25.64 6.18 28.41
CA GLU A 438 26.54 6.08 27.26
C GLU A 438 26.23 4.85 26.42
N ASP A 439 25.73 5.04 25.20
CA ASP A 439 25.31 3.94 24.31
C ASP A 439 26.35 3.60 23.21
N GLY A 440 27.54 4.19 23.34
CA GLY A 440 28.53 4.27 22.29
C GLY A 440 29.38 3.03 22.03
N ALA A 441 29.50 2.12 23.01
CA ALA A 441 30.54 1.07 23.04
C ALA A 441 30.52 0.10 21.85
N TYR A 442 29.34 -0.17 21.26
CA TYR A 442 29.19 -1.22 20.25
C TYR A 442 28.95 -0.71 18.81
N GLY A 443 28.90 0.61 18.60
CA GLY A 443 28.85 1.25 17.28
C GLY A 443 27.59 0.97 16.42
N ASN A 444 26.63 0.16 16.89
CA ASN A 444 25.43 -0.20 16.14
C ASN A 444 24.16 -0.27 17.02
N ALA A 445 22.99 -0.14 16.40
CA ALA A 445 21.69 -0.12 17.07
C ALA A 445 21.23 -1.48 17.62
N GLN A 446 21.86 -2.59 17.22
CA GLN A 446 21.51 -3.93 17.72
C GLN A 446 21.94 -4.14 19.17
N HIS A 447 22.88 -3.34 19.64
CA HIS A 447 23.39 -3.31 21.01
C HIS A 447 22.93 -2.06 21.78
N GLY A 448 22.06 -1.25 21.18
CA GLY A 448 21.52 -0.05 21.79
C GLY A 448 20.65 -0.37 23.01
N GLY A 449 20.92 0.28 24.14
CA GLY A 449 20.27 -0.02 25.43
C GLY A 449 21.14 -0.78 26.44
N MET A 450 22.41 -1.06 26.11
CA MET A 450 23.37 -1.73 27.01
C MET A 450 24.38 -0.75 27.64
N GLY A 451 23.98 0.51 27.79
CA GLY A 451 24.90 1.60 28.09
C GLY A 451 25.65 1.46 29.42
N ILE A 452 26.81 2.12 29.48
CA ILE A 452 27.72 2.09 30.63
C ILE A 452 27.71 3.46 31.30
N GLN A 453 27.80 3.52 32.63
CA GLN A 453 27.97 4.77 33.37
C GLN A 453 29.46 5.07 33.54
N SER A 454 30.13 5.64 32.53
CA SER A 454 31.55 6.01 32.61
C SER A 454 31.82 7.43 32.10
N GLY A 455 32.88 8.07 32.61
CA GLY A 455 33.37 9.37 32.14
C GLY A 455 34.42 9.28 31.01
N ALA A 456 34.74 8.07 30.55
CA ALA A 456 35.70 7.81 29.48
C ALA A 456 35.27 6.56 28.70
N TYR A 457 35.63 6.55 27.41
CA TYR A 457 35.40 5.45 26.48
C TYR A 457 36.71 4.77 26.12
N GLU A 458 36.75 3.43 26.18
CA GLU A 458 37.63 2.61 25.34
C GLU A 458 36.70 1.97 24.29
N LEU A 459 36.88 2.32 23.01
CA LEU A 459 36.02 1.91 21.88
C LEU A 459 36.67 0.83 21.01
#